data_AF-A0A2E0KDB3-F1
#
_entry.id   AF-A0A2E0KDB3-F1
#
_cell.length_a   1.000
_cell.length_b   1.000
_cell.length_c   1.000
_cell.angle_alpha   90.00
_cell.angle_beta   90.00
_cell.angle_gamma   90.00
#
_symmetry.space_group_name_H-M   'P 1'
#
loop_
_entity.id
_entity.type
_entity.pdbx_description
1 polymer ?
#
loop_
_entity_poly.entity_id
_entity_poly.type
_entity_poly.pdbx_seq_one_letter_code
_entity_poly.pdbx_strand_id
1 'polypeptide(L)' 'MEESDFLDLVDQEGLVLITAIGVEAVDAEARRQRLSLPALGYWSPDGGCFRRPPQDDCNGIFNP' A
#
# COMPACT_ATOMS: atom_id res chain seq x y z
N MET A 1 -0.57 15.71 -0.81
CA MET A 1 0.77 15.11 -0.71
C MET A 1 1.44 15.46 -2.02
N GLU A 2 2.48 16.30 -1.94
CA GLU A 2 3.24 16.67 -3.14
C GLU A 2 4.13 15.47 -3.54
N GLU A 3 4.51 15.38 -4.81
CA GLU A 3 5.33 14.27 -5.33
C GLU A 3 6.65 14.09 -4.56
N SER A 4 7.26 15.20 -4.10
CA SER A 4 8.46 15.19 -3.25
C SER A 4 8.26 14.43 -1.94
N ASP A 5 7.10 14.61 -1.30
CA ASP A 5 6.81 13.96 -0.02
C ASP A 5 6.68 12.44 -0.18
N PHE A 6 6.25 11.98 -1.36
CA PHE A 6 6.15 10.55 -1.68
C PHE A 6 7.53 9.94 -1.93
N LEU A 7 8.41 10.65 -2.66
CA LEU A 7 9.77 10.19 -2.91
C LEU A 7 10.58 10.11 -1.62
N ASP A 8 10.50 11.12 -0.75
CA ASP A 8 11.16 11.12 0.56
C ASP A 8 10.65 10.00 1.46
N LEU A 9 9.37 9.63 1.34
CA LEU A 9 8.78 8.51 2.05
C LEU A 9 9.36 7.19 1.55
N VAL A 10 9.33 6.94 0.23
CA VAL A 10 9.85 5.70 -0.39
C VAL A 10 11.35 5.52 -0.15
N ASP A 11 12.10 6.61 -0.02
CA ASP A 11 13.55 6.59 0.26
C ASP A 11 13.87 6.31 1.75
N GLN A 12 12.87 6.21 2.63
CA GLN A 12 13.10 5.77 4.01
C GLN A 12 13.49 4.29 4.03
N GLU A 13 14.71 4.01 4.49
CA GLU A 13 15.19 2.65 4.71
C GLU A 13 14.22 1.88 5.61
N GLY A 14 13.73 0.73 5.12
CA GLY A 14 12.93 -0.21 5.90
C GLY A 14 11.43 -0.21 5.60
N LEU A 15 10.92 0.66 4.73
CA LEU A 15 9.52 0.57 4.30
C LEU A 15 9.26 -0.70 3.48
N VAL A 16 8.08 -1.28 3.68
CA VAL A 16 7.66 -2.51 3.03
C VAL A 16 6.56 -2.21 2.02
N LEU A 17 6.81 -2.57 0.76
CA LEU A 17 5.83 -2.53 -0.32
C LEU A 17 5.09 -3.87 -0.41
N ILE A 18 3.76 -3.83 -0.31
CA ILE A 18 2.90 -4.98 -0.56
C ILE A 18 1.98 -4.68 -1.75
N THR A 19 1.90 -5.62 -2.69
CA THR A 19 0.99 -5.57 -3.84
C THR A 19 0.02 -6.75 -3.79
N ALA A 20 -1.29 -6.49 -3.87
CA ALA A 20 -2.33 -7.52 -3.93
C ALA A 20 -3.63 -6.97 -4.56
N ILE A 21 -4.56 -7.86 -4.92
CA ILE A 21 -5.85 -7.48 -5.54
C ILE A 21 -6.77 -6.83 -4.49
N GLY A 22 -6.88 -5.50 -4.56
CA GLY A 22 -7.69 -4.68 -3.65
C GLY A 22 -7.04 -4.42 -2.27
N VAL A 23 -7.50 -3.33 -1.63
CA VAL A 23 -6.97 -2.86 -0.34
C VAL A 23 -7.07 -3.91 0.78
N GLU A 24 -8.14 -4.70 0.78
CA GLU A 24 -8.37 -5.72 1.82
C GLU A 24 -7.30 -6.84 1.77
N ALA A 25 -6.86 -7.21 0.57
CA ALA A 25 -5.82 -8.22 0.40
C ALA A 25 -4.44 -7.68 0.80
N VAL A 26 -4.15 -6.42 0.46
CA VAL A 26 -2.93 -5.72 0.89
C VAL A 26 -2.85 -5.67 2.42
N ASP A 27 -3.93 -5.26 3.08
CA ASP A 27 -3.99 -5.20 4.55
C ASP A 27 -3.90 -6.57 5.21
N ALA A 28 -4.48 -7.61 4.58
CA ALA A 28 -4.39 -8.97 5.09
C ALA A 28 -2.94 -9.47 5.08
N GLU A 29 -2.19 -9.16 4.02
CA GLU A 29 -0.77 -9.54 3.92
C GLU A 29 0.10 -8.72 4.87
N ALA A 30 -0.17 -7.42 5.02
CA ALA A 30 0.52 -6.58 6.00
C ALA A 30 0.40 -7.13 7.43
N ARG A 31 -0.80 -7.60 7.81
CA ARG A 31 -1.04 -8.25 9.10
C ARG A 31 -0.26 -9.54 9.27
N ARG A 32 -0.12 -10.37 8.22
CA ARG A 32 0.67 -11.61 8.29
C ARG A 32 2.15 -11.32 8.54
N GLN A 33 2.64 -10.20 8.01
CA GLN A 33 4.01 -9.72 8.19
C GLN A 33 4.20 -8.90 9.46
N ARG A 34 3.13 -8.70 10.27
CA ARG A 34 3.11 -7.90 11.51
C ARG A 34 3.43 -6.41 11.30
N LEU A 35 3.16 -5.91 10.11
CA LEU A 35 3.35 -4.50 9.76
C LEU A 35 2.28 -3.62 10.40
N SER A 36 2.63 -2.36 10.61
CA SER A 36 1.74 -1.36 11.20
C SER A 36 0.66 -0.91 10.21
N LEU A 37 -0.61 -0.91 10.65
CA LEU A 37 -1.76 -0.44 9.88
C LEU A 37 -2.28 0.92 10.42
N PRO A 38 -2.87 1.79 9.58
CA PRO A 38 -3.02 1.64 8.13
C PRO A 38 -1.69 1.83 7.39
N ALA A 39 -1.65 1.47 6.09
CA ALA A 39 -0.52 1.82 5.23
C ALA A 39 -0.28 3.34 5.26
N LEU A 40 0.97 3.75 5.02
CA LEU A 40 1.33 5.16 4.80
C LEU A 40 0.65 5.72 3.54
N GLY A 41 0.40 4.86 2.55
CA GLY A 41 -0.35 5.20 1.36
C GLY A 41 -0.75 3.96 0.56
N TYR A 42 -1.87 4.07 -0.16
CA TYR A 42 -2.32 3.09 -1.13
C TYR A 42 -2.40 3.69 -2.52
N TRP A 43 -2.01 2.94 -3.54
CA TRP A 43 -2.21 3.34 -4.93
C TRP A 43 -2.42 2.15 -5.86
N SER A 44 -3.14 2.39 -6.94
CA SER A 44 -3.39 1.44 -8.02
C SER A 44 -3.24 2.19 -9.34
N PRO A 45 -2.55 1.63 -10.35
CA PRO A 45 -2.43 2.27 -11.67
C PRO A 45 -3.78 2.66 -12.26
N ASP A 46 -4.80 1.81 -12.07
CA ASP A 46 -6.14 1.98 -12.63
C ASP A 46 -7.15 2.62 -11.65
N GLY A 47 -6.67 3.09 -10.48
CA GLY A 47 -7.50 3.66 -9.43
C GLY A 47 -8.41 2.64 -8.73
N GLY A 48 -8.04 1.35 -8.79
CA GLY A 48 -8.89 0.22 -8.41
C GLY A 48 -8.83 -0.22 -6.94
N CYS A 49 -7.88 0.29 -6.14
CA CYS A 49 -7.60 -0.19 -4.78
C CYS A 49 -8.85 -0.38 -3.89
N PHE A 50 -9.80 0.56 -3.96
CA PHE A 50 -10.98 0.60 -3.09
C PHE A 50 -12.28 0.18 -3.80
N ARG A 51 -12.20 -0.34 -5.03
CA ARG A 51 -13.38 -0.80 -5.77
C ARG A 51 -13.96 -2.06 -5.13
N ARG A 52 -15.28 -2.22 -5.27
CA ARG A 52 -16.02 -3.41 -4.85
C ARG A 52 -16.83 -3.95 -6.03
N PRO A 53 -16.55 -5.17 -6.54
CA PRO A 53 -15.45 -6.05 -6.14
C PRO A 53 -14.08 -5.47 -6.50
N PRO A 54 -12.98 -5.89 -5.84
CA PRO A 54 -11.63 -5.53 -6.27
C PRO A 54 -11.34 -6.20 -7.63
N GLN A 55 -10.85 -5.41 -8.58
CA GLN A 55 -10.60 -5.85 -9.97
C GLN A 55 -9.15 -5.68 -10.39
N ASP A 56 -8.41 -4.85 -9.67
CA ASP A 56 -7.09 -4.37 -10.07
C ASP A 56 -6.09 -4.54 -8.92
N ASP A 57 -4.80 -4.55 -9.27
CA ASP A 57 -3.73 -4.53 -8.29
C ASP A 57 -3.79 -3.25 -7.45
N CYS A 58 -3.57 -3.42 -6.15
CA CYS A 58 -3.42 -2.37 -5.17
C CYS A 58 -2.06 -2.52 -4.49
N ASN A 59 -1.38 -1.40 -4.33
CA ASN A 59 -0.11 -1.31 -3.63
C ASN A 59 -0.33 -0.59 -2.31
N GLY A 60 0.35 -1.04 -1.25
CA GLY A 60 0.42 -0.36 0.03
C GLY A 60 1.87 -0.26 0.50
N ILE A 61 2.25 0.91 1.01
CA ILE A 61 3.55 1.13 1.68
C ILE A 61 3.33 1.12 3.18
N PHE A 62 4.10 0.30 3.89
CA PHE A 62 3.96 0.09 5.33
C PHE A 62 5.24 0.39 6.08
N ASN A 63 5.08 0.84 7.32
CA ASN A 63 6.14 0.78 8.30
C ASN A 63 6.33 -0.68 8.76
N PRO A 64 7.59 -1.12 8.97
CA PRO A 64 7.90 -2.42 9.53
C PRO A 64 7.32 -2.64 10.94
#